data_AF-A0A7K3S8U2-F1
#
_entry.id   AF-A0A7K3S8U2-F1
#
_cell.length_a   1.000
_cell.length_b   1.000
_cell.length_c   1.000
_cell.angle_alpha   90.00
_cell.angle_beta   90.00
_cell.angle_gamma   90.00
#
_symmetry.space_group_name_H-M   'P 1'
#
loop_
_entity.id
_entity.type
_entity.pdbx_description
1 polymer ?
#
loop_
_entity_poly.entity_id
_entity_poly.type
_entity_poly.pdbx_seq_one_letter_code
_entity_poly.pdbx_strand_id
1 'polypeptide(L)' 'MGIESDQLVYDYLSRVGDLAQQQQLSSGARMRLVSTLRGEIDRRRTTEGADSPAAVRRIIGRLGSPDELVAAAARS' A
#
# COMPACT_ATOMS: atom_id res chain seq x y z
N MET A 1 11.22 1.95 -17.77
CA MET A 1 10.71 3.03 -16.89
C MET A 1 9.52 2.61 -16.01
N GLY A 2 9.21 1.30 -15.84
CA GLY A 2 8.21 0.83 -14.86
C GLY A 2 8.80 0.36 -13.52
N ILE A 3 10.09 0.01 -13.50
CA ILE A 3 10.76 -0.60 -12.35
C ILE A 3 10.78 0.31 -11.11
N GLU A 4 11.05 1.62 -11.27
CA GLU A 4 11.02 2.57 -10.15
C GLU A 4 9.61 2.72 -9.56
N SER A 5 8.59 2.78 -10.43
CA SER A 5 7.19 2.84 -10.01
C SER A 5 6.79 1.59 -9.22
N ASP A 6 7.19 0.41 -9.69
CA ASP A 6 6.92 -0.86 -9.02
C ASP A 6 7.67 -0.96 -7.68
N GLN A 7 8.90 -0.44 -7.61
CA GLN A 7 9.67 -0.36 -6.37
C GLN A 7 8.95 0.51 -5.32
N LEU A 8 8.38 1.65 -5.70
CA LEU A 8 7.64 2.50 -4.76
C LEU A 8 6.42 1.79 -4.16
N VAL A 9 5.70 1.02 -4.97
CA VAL A 9 4.58 0.21 -4.50
C VAL A 9 5.08 -0.89 -3.56
N TYR A 10 6.15 -1.57 -3.93
CA TYR A 10 6.76 -2.60 -3.12
C TYR A 10 7.23 -2.08 -1.75
N ASP A 11 7.96 -0.96 -1.73
CA ASP A 11 8.48 -0.35 -0.49
C ASP A 11 7.33 0.06 0.43
N TYR A 12 6.27 0.67 -0.12
CA TYR A 12 5.09 1.06 0.64
C TYR A 12 4.38 -0.16 1.25
N LEU A 13 4.09 -1.19 0.44
CA LEU A 13 3.41 -2.40 0.91
C LEU A 13 4.26 -3.20 1.90
N SER A 14 5.58 -3.24 1.71
CA SER A 14 6.52 -3.87 2.64
C SER A 14 6.45 -3.17 4.00
N ARG A 15 6.48 -1.83 4.02
CA ARG A 15 6.36 -1.05 5.25
C ARG A 15 5.02 -1.25 5.95
N VAL A 16 3.91 -1.35 5.21
CA VAL A 16 2.60 -1.71 5.78
C VAL A 16 2.66 -3.10 6.42
N GLY A 17 3.26 -4.09 5.73
CA GLY A 17 3.43 -5.45 6.23
C GLY A 17 4.23 -5.51 7.53
N ASP A 18 5.37 -4.79 7.58
CA ASP A 18 6.24 -4.72 8.75
C ASP A 18 5.54 -4.08 9.95
N LEU A 19 4.85 -2.96 9.74
CA LEU A 19 4.09 -2.28 10.81
C LEU A 19 2.91 -3.12 11.30
N ALA A 20 2.19 -3.79 10.39
CA ALA A 20 1.12 -4.71 10.76
C ALA A 20 1.64 -5.88 11.60
N GLN A 21 2.83 -6.40 11.26
CA GLN A 21 3.49 -7.42 12.05
C GLN A 21 3.90 -6.89 13.44
N GLN A 22 4.47 -5.68 13.53
CA GLN A 22 4.85 -5.05 14.79
C GLN A 22 3.65 -4.80 15.72
N GLN A 23 2.51 -4.42 15.14
CA GLN A 23 1.23 -4.22 15.86
C GLN A 23 0.49 -5.53 16.14
N GLN A 24 1.11 -6.69 15.88
CA GLN A 24 0.58 -8.02 16.16
C GLN A 24 -0.77 -8.31 15.50
N LEU A 25 -1.05 -7.71 14.33
CA LEU A 25 -2.22 -8.08 13.55
C LEU A 25 -2.14 -9.57 13.20
N SER A 26 -3.30 -10.24 13.25
CA SER A 26 -3.40 -11.64 12.80
C SER A 26 -2.91 -11.75 11.36
N SER A 27 -2.33 -12.91 11.00
CA SER A 27 -1.83 -13.16 9.64
C SER A 27 -2.92 -12.89 8.59
N GLY A 28 -4.16 -13.30 8.86
CA GLY A 28 -5.31 -13.06 7.97
C GLY A 28 -5.64 -11.57 7.81
N ALA A 29 -5.62 -10.79 8.90
CA ALA A 29 -5.85 -9.35 8.84
C ALA A 29 -4.73 -8.62 8.08
N ARG A 30 -3.46 -8.99 8.32
CA ARG A 30 -2.31 -8.44 7.61
C ARG A 30 -2.36 -8.74 6.11
N MET A 31 -2.64 -9.98 5.73
CA MET A 31 -2.77 -10.36 4.31
C MET A 31 -3.89 -9.59 3.62
N ARG A 32 -5.04 -9.44 4.29
CA ARG A 32 -6.18 -8.68 3.76
C ARG A 32 -5.82 -7.21 3.56
N LEU A 33 -5.16 -6.58 4.53
CA LEU A 33 -4.73 -5.18 4.42
C LEU A 33 -3.80 -4.98 3.21
N VAL A 34 -2.75 -5.80 3.10
CA VAL A 34 -1.77 -5.69 2.01
C VAL A 34 -2.43 -5.96 0.65
N SER A 35 -3.29 -6.97 0.53
CA SER A 35 -3.95 -7.30 -0.74
C SER A 35 -4.94 -6.22 -1.17
N THR A 36 -5.71 -5.65 -0.22
CA THR A 36 -6.63 -4.54 -0.49
C THR A 36 -5.87 -3.30 -0.98
N LEU A 37 -4.78 -2.91 -0.31
CA LEU A 37 -3.99 -1.75 -0.72
C LEU A 37 -3.35 -1.96 -2.09
N ARG A 38 -2.81 -3.15 -2.36
CA ARG A 38 -2.24 -3.48 -3.67
C ARG A 38 -3.30 -3.35 -4.77
N GLY A 39 -4.46 -3.95 -4.57
CA GLY A 39 -5.55 -3.88 -5.55
C GLY A 39 -6.02 -2.46 -5.83
N GLU A 40 -6.08 -1.60 -4.80
CA GLU A 40 -6.46 -0.20 -4.97
C GLU A 40 -5.39 0.61 -5.73
N ILE A 41 -4.10 0.37 -5.44
CA ILE A 41 -2.99 0.99 -6.19
C ILE A 41 -3.07 0.57 -7.66
N ASP A 42 -3.17 -0.73 -7.93
CA ASP A 42 -3.21 -1.26 -9.29
C ASP A 42 -4.42 -0.70 -10.06
N ARG A 43 -5.60 -0.65 -9.43
CA ARG A 43 -6.82 -0.06 -10.00
C ARG A 43 -6.62 1.41 -10.37
N ARG A 44 -6.04 2.22 -9.48
CA ARG A 44 -5.80 3.65 -9.73
C ARG A 44 -4.74 3.86 -10.82
N ARG A 45 -3.69 3.04 -10.86
CA ARG A 45 -2.68 3.06 -11.93
C ARG A 45 -3.31 2.84 -13.30
N THR A 46 -4.15 1.81 -13.43
CA THR A 46 -4.86 1.52 -14.68
C THR A 46 -5.84 2.64 -15.06
N THR A 47 -6.61 3.14 -14.09
CA THR A 47 -7.67 4.14 -14.36
C THR A 47 -7.10 5.52 -14.71
N GLU A 48 -5.99 5.91 -14.08
CA GLU A 48 -5.37 7.24 -14.26
C GLU A 48 -4.24 7.24 -15.30
N GLY A 49 -3.88 6.09 -15.90
CA GLY A 49 -2.69 5.95 -16.75
C GLY A 49 -1.40 6.28 -16.00
N ALA A 50 -1.36 5.97 -14.71
CA ALA A 50 -0.39 6.48 -13.74
C ALA A 50 0.80 5.54 -13.54
N ASP A 51 1.59 5.31 -14.59
CA ASP A 51 2.77 4.41 -14.54
C ASP A 51 4.09 5.11 -14.24
N SER A 52 4.11 6.44 -14.17
CA SER A 52 5.30 7.18 -13.77
C SER A 52 5.49 7.19 -12.25
N PRO A 53 6.73 7.25 -11.75
CA PRO A 53 7.00 7.28 -10.30
C PRO A 53 6.30 8.44 -9.59
N ALA A 54 6.21 9.61 -10.24
CA ALA A 54 5.50 10.77 -9.69
C ALA A 54 3.98 10.54 -9.57
N ALA A 55 3.38 9.82 -10.52
CA ALA A 55 1.97 9.48 -10.45
C ALA A 55 1.69 8.44 -9.35
N VAL A 56 2.54 7.42 -9.21
CA VAL A 56 2.46 6.44 -8.12
C VAL A 56 2.62 7.09 -6.74
N ARG A 57 3.58 8.01 -6.58
CA ARG A 57 3.73 8.78 -5.33
C ARG A 57 2.46 9.54 -4.94
N ARG A 58 1.73 10.11 -5.91
CA ARG A 58 0.43 10.76 -5.67
C ARG A 58 -0.65 9.75 -5.27
N ILE A 59 -0.71 8.58 -5.91
CA ILE A 59 -1.64 7.52 -5.53
C ILE A 59 -1.40 7.08 -4.09
N ILE A 60 -0.15 6.77 -3.73
CA ILE A 60 0.24 6.36 -2.37
C ILE A 60 -0.09 7.48 -1.36
N GLY A 61 0.25 8.73 -1.67
CA GLY A 61 -0.06 9.86 -0.79
C GLY A 61 -1.56 10.04 -0.52
N ARG A 62 -2.42 9.68 -1.48
CA ARG A 62 -3.89 9.68 -1.28
C ARG A 62 -4.41 8.50 -0.46
N LEU A 63 -3.65 7.40 -0.35
CA LEU A 63 -4.02 6.27 0.50
C LEU A 63 -3.73 6.53 1.97
N GLY A 64 -2.74 7.38 2.26
CA GLY A 64 -2.33 7.74 3.62
C GLY A 64 -1.06 7.04 4.07
N SER A 65 -0.65 7.31 5.30
CA SER A 65 0.57 6.73 5.85
C SER A 65 0.40 5.24 6.19
N PRO A 66 1.46 4.43 6.09
CA PRO A 66 1.40 3.02 6.51
C PRO A 66 0.95 2.82 7.96
N ASP A 67 1.36 3.67 8.88
CA ASP A 67 1.03 3.55 10.31
C ASP A 67 -0.45 3.84 10.58
N GLU A 68 -1.03 4.89 9.98
CA GLU A 68 -2.46 5.19 10.10
C GLU A 68 -3.33 4.04 9.57
N LEU A 69 -2.95 3.46 8.43
CA LEU A 69 -3.67 2.35 7.82
C LEU A 69 -3.62 1.08 8.68
N VAL A 70 -2.46 0.77 9.25
CA VAL A 70 -2.31 -0.36 10.18
C VAL A 70 -3.11 -0.12 11.46
N ALA A 71 -3.06 1.08 12.03
CA ALA A 71 -3.84 1.44 13.22
C ALA A 71 -5.36 1.40 12.96
N ALA A 72 -5.80 1.73 11.75
CA ALA A 72 -7.19 1.53 11.34
C ALA A 72 -7.56 0.04 11.26
N ALA A 73 -6.72 -0.79 10.63
CA ALA A 73 -6.95 -2.23 10.51
C ALA A 73 -6.88 -2.99 11.85
N ALA A 74 -6.15 -2.48 12.84
CA ALA A 74 -6.12 -3.05 14.19
C ALA A 74 -7.43 -2.85 14.96
N ARG A 75 -8.27 -1.88 14.53
CA ARG A 75 -9.54 -1.52 15.18
C ARG A 75 -10.77 -2.18 14.53
N SER A 76 -10.59 -2.88 13.41
CA SER A 76 -11.66 -3.48 12.60
C SER A 76 -11.92 -4.94 12.91
#